data_AF-A0A0K2RJD0-F1
#
_entry.id   AF-A0A0K2RJD0-F1
#
_cell.length_a   1.000
_cell.length_b   1.000
_cell.length_c   1.000
_cell.angle_alpha   90.00
_cell.angle_beta   90.00
_cell.angle_gamma   90.00
#
_symmetry.space_group_name_H-M   'P 1'
#
loop_
_entity.id
_entity.type
_entity.pdbx_description
1 polymer ?
#
loop_
_entity_poly.entity_id
_entity_poly.type
_entity_poly.pdbx_seq_one_letter_code
_entity_poly.pdbx_strand_id
1 'polypeptide(L)'
;MFLGLADHFVPSESLPALAEALESSTAEAAVGRFAQEPPASALSGQRKWIDDAYASDDAEEIVARLRNAGGKPLQPPRRSGQSRLQP
;
A
#
# COMPACT_ATOMS: atom_id res chain seq x y z
N MET A 1 -3.03 8.62 -6.85
CA MET A 1 -2.35 7.31 -6.96
C MET A 1 -0.85 7.49 -7.10
N PHE A 2 -0.03 6.72 -6.38
CA PHE A 2 1.39 7.07 -6.16
C PHE A 2 2.41 6.36 -7.06
N LEU A 3 2.06 5.19 -7.63
CA LEU A 3 2.99 4.33 -8.40
C LEU A 3 2.44 3.89 -9.77
N GLY A 4 1.22 4.29 -10.14
CA GLY A 4 0.57 3.82 -11.37
C GLY A 4 0.17 2.33 -11.37
N LEU A 5 0.24 1.64 -10.22
CA LEU A 5 -0.13 0.23 -10.09
C LEU A 5 -1.65 -0.03 -10.10
N ALA A 6 -2.45 1.01 -9.88
CA ALA A 6 -3.89 0.92 -9.87
C ALA A 6 -4.47 2.28 -10.30
N ASP A 7 -5.71 2.25 -10.80
CA ASP A 7 -6.46 3.41 -11.29
C ASP A 7 -7.50 3.95 -10.27
N HIS A 8 -8.02 3.08 -9.39
CA HIS A 8 -8.94 3.46 -8.32
C HIS A 8 -8.62 2.78 -6.97
N PHE A 9 -8.86 3.50 -5.86
CA PHE A 9 -8.79 2.97 -4.50
C PHE A 9 -10.20 2.76 -3.97
N VAL A 10 -10.56 1.51 -3.66
CA VAL A 10 -11.86 1.15 -3.07
C VAL A 10 -11.61 0.48 -1.72
N PRO A 11 -12.26 0.91 -0.63
CA PRO A 11 -12.15 0.25 0.66
C PRO A 11 -12.62 -1.21 0.60
N SER A 12 -11.90 -2.12 1.27
CA SER A 12 -12.25 -3.55 1.26
C SER A 12 -13.66 -3.84 1.77
N GLU A 13 -14.18 -3.03 2.69
CA GLU A 13 -15.55 -3.12 3.21
C GLU A 13 -16.62 -2.81 2.16
N SER A 14 -16.29 -2.04 1.12
CA SER A 14 -17.20 -1.68 0.04
C SER A 14 -17.16 -2.66 -1.13
N LEU A 15 -16.28 -3.66 -1.11
CA LEU A 15 -16.17 -4.65 -2.18
C LEU A 15 -17.45 -5.50 -2.40
N PRO A 16 -18.20 -5.94 -1.37
CA PRO A 16 -19.45 -6.65 -1.59
C PRO A 16 -20.49 -5.77 -2.30
N ALA A 17 -20.61 -4.51 -1.89
CA ALA A 17 -21.52 -3.55 -2.51
C ALA A 17 -21.09 -3.15 -3.93
N LEU A 18 -19.77 -3.12 -4.19
CA LEU A 18 -19.22 -2.94 -5.54
C LEU A 18 -19.59 -4.12 -6.44
N ALA A 19 -19.48 -5.36 -5.94
CA ALA A 19 -19.84 -6.56 -6.70
C ALA A 19 -21.32 -6.54 -7.10
N GLU A 20 -22.21 -6.20 -6.18
CA GLU A 20 -23.64 -6.04 -6.47
C GLU A 20 -23.92 -4.90 -7.48
N ALA A 21 -23.20 -3.78 -7.37
CA ALA A 21 -23.35 -2.67 -8.31
C ALA A 21 -22.87 -3.02 -9.73
N LEU A 22 -21.87 -3.89 -9.87
CA LEU A 22 -21.37 -4.38 -11.16
C LEU A 22 -22.37 -5.27 -11.90
N GLU A 23 -23.31 -5.90 -11.18
CA GLU A 23 -24.38 -6.70 -11.82
C GLU A 23 -25.40 -5.83 -12.56
N SER A 24 -25.52 -4.56 -12.17
CA SER A 24 -26.58 -3.66 -12.65
C SER A 24 -26.05 -2.42 -13.39
N SER A 25 -24.74 -2.19 -13.40
CA SER A 25 -24.10 -1.00 -13.97
C SER A 25 -22.76 -1.33 -14.63
N THR A 26 -22.23 -0.40 -15.43
CA THR A 26 -20.90 -0.56 -16.03
C THR A 26 -19.79 -0.46 -14.97
N ALA A 27 -18.66 -1.07 -15.27
CA ALA A 27 -17.51 -1.09 -14.37
C ALA A 27 -17.03 0.32 -13.98
N GLU A 28 -16.97 1.27 -14.92
CA GLU A 28 -16.57 2.64 -14.59
C GLU A 28 -17.56 3.35 -13.65
N ALA A 29 -18.87 3.14 -13.84
CA ALA A 29 -19.89 3.75 -13.00
C ALA A 29 -19.92 3.14 -11.59
N ALA A 30 -19.77 1.82 -11.49
CA ALA A 30 -19.70 1.11 -10.22
C ALA A 30 -18.42 1.50 -9.45
N VAL A 31 -17.25 1.39 -10.08
CA VAL A 31 -15.98 1.74 -9.44
C VAL A 31 -15.91 3.22 -9.07
N GLY A 32 -16.38 4.12 -9.94
CA GLY A 32 -16.43 5.56 -9.64
C GLY A 32 -17.31 5.91 -8.44
N ARG A 33 -18.36 5.12 -8.16
CA ARG A 33 -19.26 5.33 -7.01
C ARG A 33 -18.64 4.93 -5.67
N PHE A 34 -17.73 3.95 -5.67
CA PHE A 34 -17.07 3.44 -4.46
C PHE A 34 -15.60 3.87 -4.34
N ALA A 35 -15.04 4.48 -5.37
CA ALA A 35 -13.69 5.03 -5.34
C ALA A 35 -13.60 6.16 -4.31
N GLN A 36 -12.56 6.11 -3.49
CA GLN A 36 -12.24 7.14 -2.50
C GLN A 36 -10.85 7.70 -2.73
N GLU A 37 -10.59 8.89 -2.18
CA GLU A 37 -9.25 9.48 -2.19
C GLU A 37 -8.29 8.55 -1.43
N PRO A 38 -7.23 8.04 -2.07
CA PRO A 38 -6.31 7.14 -1.41
C PRO A 38 -5.57 7.86 -0.28
N PRO A 39 -5.35 7.20 0.87
CA PRO A 39 -4.53 7.78 1.92
C PRO A 39 -3.10 8.03 1.42
N ALA A 40 -2.40 8.95 2.09
CA ALA A 40 -1.02 9.29 1.75
C ALA A 40 -0.15 8.02 1.68
N SER A 41 0.54 7.83 0.55
CA SER A 41 1.33 6.62 0.35
C SER A 41 2.49 6.57 1.35
N ALA A 42 2.59 5.47 2.10
CA ALA A 42 3.74 5.19 2.96
C ALA A 42 5.07 5.14 2.17
N LEU A 43 5.00 4.91 0.85
CA LEU A 43 6.17 4.99 -0.02
C LEU A 43 6.59 6.43 -0.34
N SER A 44 5.71 7.44 -0.24
CA SER A 44 6.09 8.84 -0.44
C SER A 44 7.18 9.29 0.52
N GLY A 45 7.06 8.90 1.79
CA GLY A 45 8.07 9.22 2.80
C GLY A 45 9.35 8.38 2.68
N GLN A 46 9.33 7.33 1.86
CA GLN A 46 10.44 6.40 1.67
C GLN A 46 11.15 6.56 0.32
N ARG A 47 10.57 7.34 -0.60
CA ARG A 47 11.08 7.54 -1.96
C ARG A 47 12.54 7.95 -1.99
N LYS A 48 12.97 8.88 -1.13
CA LYS A 48 14.36 9.36 -1.11
C LYS A 48 15.39 8.24 -0.90
N TRP A 49 15.20 7.38 0.11
CA TRP A 49 16.18 6.32 0.38
C TRP A 49 16.08 5.20 -0.65
N ILE A 50 14.89 4.94 -1.19
CA ILE A 50 14.68 3.98 -2.28
C ILE A 50 15.45 4.46 -3.51
N ASP A 51 15.28 5.72 -3.92
CA ASP A 51 15.97 6.31 -5.06
C ASP A 51 17.50 6.24 -4.86
N ASP A 52 18.02 6.61 -3.68
CA ASP A 52 19.45 6.55 -3.36
C ASP A 52 20.01 5.10 -3.41
N ALA A 53 19.23 4.11 -2.95
CA ALA A 53 19.63 2.71 -2.92
C ALA A 53 19.64 2.04 -4.30
N TYR A 54 18.71 2.43 -5.18
CA TYR A 54 18.55 1.88 -6.53
C TYR A 54 19.18 2.73 -7.64
N ALA A 55 19.92 3.80 -7.30
CA ALA A 55 20.58 4.69 -8.26
C ALA A 55 21.79 4.08 -9.01
N SER A 56 22.15 2.82 -8.75
CA SER A 56 23.25 2.13 -9.42
C SER A 56 22.71 1.13 -10.42
N ASP A 57 23.39 0.97 -11.57
CA ASP A 57 23.08 -0.07 -12.56
C ASP A 57 23.74 -1.43 -12.24
N ASP A 58 24.55 -1.47 -11.17
CA ASP A 58 25.21 -2.69 -10.70
C ASP A 58 24.45 -3.32 -9.51
N ALA A 59 24.10 -4.59 -9.65
CA ALA A 59 23.33 -5.32 -8.65
C ALA A 59 24.09 -5.54 -7.32
N GLU A 60 25.42 -5.72 -7.36
CA GLU A 60 26.23 -5.87 -6.14
C GLU A 60 26.27 -4.56 -5.37
N GLU A 61 26.39 -3.43 -6.08
CA GLU A 61 26.36 -2.10 -5.51
C GLU A 61 24.98 -1.77 -4.90
N ILE A 62 23.87 -2.10 -5.59
CA ILE A 62 22.52 -1.95 -5.04
C ILE A 62 22.39 -2.74 -3.73
N VAL A 63 22.83 -3.99 -3.69
CA VAL A 63 22.76 -4.82 -2.48
C VAL A 63 23.63 -4.26 -1.35
N ALA A 64 24.81 -3.74 -1.65
CA ALA A 64 25.65 -3.07 -0.65
C ALA A 64 24.98 -1.83 -0.06
N ARG A 65 24.37 -0.99 -0.91
CA ARG A 65 23.62 0.21 -0.49
C ARG A 65 22.37 -0.16 0.31
N LEU A 66 21.63 -1.20 -0.09
CA LEU A 66 20.47 -1.71 0.65
C LEU A 66 20.85 -2.24 2.04
N ARG A 67 21.98 -2.95 2.16
CA ARG A 67 22.48 -3.42 3.46
C ARG A 67 22.89 -2.27 4.36
N ASN A 68 23.51 -1.23 3.80
CA ASN A 68 23.85 -0.02 4.54
C ASN A 68 22.61 0.82 4.90
N ALA A 69 21.55 0.75 4.09
CA ALA A 69 20.26 1.39 4.35
C ALA A 69 19.38 0.63 5.35
N GLY A 70 19.65 -0.66 5.61
CA GLY A 70 18.86 -1.51 6.51
C GLY A 70 19.01 -1.09 7.98
N GLY A 71 17.97 -0.81 8.75
CA GLY A 71 16.54 -0.81 8.50
C GLY A 71 15.86 -0.67 9.87
N LYS A 72 15.00 0.34 10.06
CA LYS A 72 14.13 0.35 11.25
C LYS A 72 13.18 -0.83 11.07
N PRO A 73 13.08 -1.78 12.02
CA PRO A 73 12.13 -2.88 11.88
C PRO A 73 10.75 -2.25 11.71
N LEU A 74 10.10 -2.57 10.58
CA LEU A 74 8.67 -2.34 10.43
C LEU A 74 8.03 -3.16 11.54
N GLN A 75 7.63 -2.49 12.61
CA GLN A 75 6.91 -3.11 13.72
C GLN A 75 5.75 -3.87 13.08
N PRO A 76 5.65 -5.21 13.26
CA PRO A 76 4.50 -5.94 12.75
C PRO A 76 3.24 -5.24 13.29
N PRO A 77 2.16 -5.12 12.49
CA PRO A 77 0.94 -4.49 12.95
C PRO A 77 0.58 -5.12 14.29
N ARG A 78 0.55 -4.31 15.35
CA ARG A 78 0.19 -4.78 16.68
C ARG A 78 -1.18 -5.44 16.51
N ARG A 79 -1.26 -6.77 16.64
CA ARG A 79 -2.53 -7.49 16.61
C ARG A 79 -3.41 -6.89 17.70
N SER A 80 -4.37 -6.08 17.29
CA SER A 80 -5.51 -5.62 18.07
C SER A 80 -6.28 -6.87 18.47
N GLY A 81 -5.89 -7.47 19.61
CA GLY A 81 -6.36 -8.78 20.03
C GLY A 81 -5.69 -9.33 21.29
N GLN A 82 -4.60 -8.75 21.78
CA GLN A 82 -4.07 -9.06 23.12
C GLN A 82 -4.84 -8.26 24.19
N SER A 83 -6.17 -8.32 24.19
CA SER A 83 -6.94 -8.06 25.41
C SER A 83 -6.84 -9.33 26.25
N ARG A 84 -5.66 -9.53 26.83
CA ARG A 84 -5.41 -10.61 27.79
C ARG A 84 -6.24 -10.27 29.02
N LEU A 85 -7.32 -11.02 29.17
CA LEU A 85 -7.97 -11.37 30.42
C LEU A 85 -6.93 -11.33 31.57
N GLN A 86 -7.07 -10.36 32.48
CA GLN A 86 -6.48 -10.46 33.81
C GLN A 86 -7.64 -10.75 34.78
N PRO A 87 -7.57 -11.80 35.61
CA PRO A 87 -8.41 -11.91 36.80
C PRO A 87 -8.00 -10.88 37.87
#